data_AF-A0A351YGW9-F1
#
_entry.id   AF-A0A351YGW9-F1
#
_cell.length_a   1.000
_cell.length_b   1.000
_cell.length_c   1.000
_cell.angle_alpha   90.00
_cell.angle_beta   90.00
_cell.angle_gamma   90.00
#
_symmetry.space_group_name_H-M   'P 1'
#
loop_
_entity.id
_entity.type
_entity.pdbx_description
1 polymer ?
#
loop_
_entity_poly.entity_id
_entity_poly.type
_entity_poly.pdbx_seq_one_letter_code
_entity_poly.pdbx_strand_id
1 'polypeptide(L)'
;HLLNLLCLSALVLVYYYKKNPNATLKGSLLALIGSMVLIAVVLYGVVPGIVKVGGWFELLFVNTFGMPFNTGLIVYIILLLGVLVWAIYESYRYDSPKRANVAFLVTIALLGIPFFGHGTKSIVFGIIFLALVGACLWGVFGKRLMVSARTLNTSILCLTMMVVGYSSYAVIVIRSSANPPMDQNSPEDIFTLGDYLGREQYGQTPLFYGPAYNSKVALKIEGQYCVPVSEEGAPVYQRKEKESADEKDSYE
;
A
#
# COMPACT_ATOMS: atom_id res chain seq x y z
N HIS A 1 8.85 -11.42 -5.43
CA HIS A 1 9.04 -11.98 -4.08
C HIS A 1 9.46 -10.86 -3.13
N LEU A 2 8.70 -10.60 -2.05
CA LEU A 2 8.94 -9.49 -1.10
C LEU A 2 10.32 -9.55 -0.43
N LEU A 3 10.93 -10.74 -0.34
CA LEU A 3 12.26 -10.92 0.26
C LEU A 3 13.39 -10.25 -0.53
N ASN A 4 13.21 -10.01 -1.83
CA ASN A 4 14.19 -9.28 -2.63
C ASN A 4 14.32 -7.82 -2.20
N LEU A 5 13.33 -7.30 -1.48
CA LEU A 5 13.33 -5.93 -0.98
C LEU A 5 14.34 -5.72 0.16
N LEU A 6 14.74 -6.77 0.87
CA LEU A 6 15.80 -6.69 1.89
C LEU A 6 17.16 -6.30 1.27
N CYS A 7 17.37 -6.61 -0.02
CA CYS A 7 18.56 -6.23 -0.78
C CYS A 7 18.72 -4.70 -0.89
N LEU A 8 17.64 -3.92 -0.74
CA LEU A 8 17.71 -2.45 -0.74
C LEU A 8 18.70 -1.92 0.32
N SER A 9 18.76 -2.56 1.49
CA SER A 9 19.67 -2.15 2.56
C SER A 9 21.14 -2.27 2.15
N ALA A 10 21.52 -3.39 1.55
CA ALA A 10 22.85 -3.60 1.00
C ALA A 10 23.16 -2.65 -0.16
N LEU A 11 22.20 -2.45 -1.08
CA LEU A 11 22.39 -1.61 -2.25
C LEU A 11 22.57 -0.13 -1.89
N VAL A 12 21.84 0.36 -0.89
CA VAL A 12 22.01 1.73 -0.34
C VAL A 12 23.40 1.89 0.29
N LEU A 13 23.89 0.89 1.03
CA LEU A 13 25.24 0.93 1.59
C LEU A 13 26.32 0.95 0.50
N VAL A 14 26.18 0.10 -0.52
CA VAL A 14 27.09 0.09 -1.68
C VAL A 14 27.09 1.45 -2.38
N TYR A 15 25.91 2.05 -2.58
CA TYR A 15 25.79 3.38 -3.16
C TYR A 15 26.44 4.46 -2.27
N TYR A 16 26.25 4.40 -0.95
CA TYR A 16 26.85 5.33 0.00
C TYR A 16 28.38 5.27 -0.04
N TYR A 17 28.97 4.07 0.01
CA TYR A 17 30.42 3.88 -0.05
C TYR A 17 31.01 4.28 -1.40
N LYS A 18 30.29 4.06 -2.50
CA LYS A 18 30.73 4.50 -3.83
C LYS A 18 30.77 6.03 -3.96
N LYS A 19 29.85 6.74 -3.30
CA LYS A 19 29.72 8.19 -3.42
C LYS A 19 30.52 8.98 -2.39
N ASN A 20 30.91 8.36 -1.28
CA ASN A 20 31.66 9.00 -0.20
C ASN A 20 33.00 8.26 0.01
N PRO A 21 34.10 8.73 -0.63
CA PRO A 21 35.42 8.10 -0.51
C PRO A 21 35.95 8.08 0.94
N ASN A 22 35.57 9.08 1.76
CA ASN A 22 35.91 9.19 3.18
C ASN A 22 34.76 8.66 4.05
N ALA A 23 34.30 7.44 3.79
CA ALA A 23 33.16 6.87 4.49
C ALA A 23 33.47 6.66 5.98
N THR A 24 32.67 7.26 6.86
CA THR A 24 32.75 7.10 8.31
C THR A 24 31.69 6.13 8.82
N LEU A 25 31.95 5.49 9.97
CA LEU A 25 31.01 4.59 10.65
C LEU A 25 29.67 5.29 10.99
N LYS A 26 29.70 6.58 11.32
CA LYS A 26 28.49 7.37 11.58
C LYS A 26 27.63 7.50 10.32
N GLY A 27 28.24 7.76 9.16
CA GLY A 27 27.51 7.92 7.91
C GLY A 27 27.01 6.59 7.32
N SER A 28 27.74 5.48 7.52
CA SER A 28 27.22 4.16 7.15
C SER A 28 26.05 3.72 8.02
N LEU A 29 26.09 4.00 9.33
CA LEU A 29 24.96 3.75 10.23
C LEU A 29 23.72 4.57 9.84
N LEU A 30 23.92 5.85 9.47
CA LEU A 30 22.84 6.71 9.01
C LEU A 30 22.24 6.22 7.68
N ALA A 31 23.09 5.76 6.74
CA ALA A 31 22.64 5.16 5.48
C ALA A 31 21.85 3.86 5.72
N LEU A 32 22.28 3.03 6.68
CA LEU A 32 21.58 1.82 7.06
C LEU A 32 20.19 2.14 7.65
N ILE A 33 20.10 3.07 8.60
CA ILE A 33 18.82 3.50 9.17
C ILE A 33 17.90 4.07 8.08
N GLY A 34 18.43 4.91 7.19
CA GLY A 34 17.68 5.44 6.05
C GLY A 34 17.14 4.34 5.13
N SER A 35 17.92 3.29 4.89
CA SER A 35 17.48 2.13 4.10
C SER A 35 16.38 1.30 4.79
N MET A 36 16.43 1.18 6.12
CA MET A 36 15.38 0.49 6.89
C MET A 36 14.06 1.26 6.83
N VAL A 37 14.12 2.60 6.93
CA VAL A 37 12.95 3.46 6.74
C VAL A 37 12.38 3.30 5.33
N LEU A 38 13.24 3.29 4.29
CA LEU A 38 12.79 3.09 2.91
C LEU A 38 12.08 1.74 2.73
N ILE A 39 12.62 0.66 3.30
CA ILE A 39 12.01 -0.67 3.27
C ILE A 39 10.64 -0.63 3.97
N ALA A 40 10.54 0.00 5.14
CA ALA A 40 9.28 0.13 5.86
C ALA A 40 8.23 0.90 5.05
N VAL A 41 8.61 2.00 4.40
CA VAL A 41 7.72 2.78 3.52
C VAL A 41 7.20 1.93 2.35
N VAL A 42 8.05 1.09 1.76
CA VAL A 42 7.61 0.24 0.65
C VAL A 42 6.71 -0.90 1.14
N LEU A 43 7.10 -1.62 2.19
CA LEU A 43 6.35 -2.79 2.70
C LEU A 43 5.03 -2.40 3.35
N TYR A 44 5.04 -1.39 4.21
CA TYR A 44 3.86 -0.98 4.98
C TYR A 44 3.10 0.18 4.33
N GLY A 45 3.70 0.87 3.36
CA GLY A 45 3.04 1.96 2.64
C GLY A 45 2.55 1.53 1.25
N VAL A 46 3.48 1.24 0.33
CA VAL A 46 3.17 1.01 -1.08
C VAL A 46 2.28 -0.22 -1.29
N VAL A 47 2.65 -1.37 -0.70
CA VAL A 47 1.92 -2.65 -0.93
C VAL A 47 0.48 -2.59 -0.43
N PRO A 48 0.22 -2.33 0.87
CA PRO A 48 -1.13 -2.22 1.37
C PRO A 48 -1.85 -0.98 0.82
N GLY A 49 -1.12 0.08 0.46
CA GLY A 49 -1.68 1.30 -0.11
C GLY A 49 -2.39 1.05 -1.44
N ILE A 50 -1.77 0.32 -2.37
CA ILE A 50 -2.37 -0.03 -3.66
C ILE A 50 -3.65 -0.84 -3.45
N VAL A 51 -3.60 -1.86 -2.57
CA VAL A 51 -4.75 -2.70 -2.25
C VAL A 51 -5.89 -1.89 -1.65
N LYS A 52 -5.57 -1.00 -0.71
CA LYS A 52 -6.56 -0.18 0.00
C LYS A 52 -7.25 0.83 -0.90
N VAL A 53 -6.50 1.55 -1.74
CA VAL A 53 -7.10 2.49 -2.69
C VAL A 53 -7.92 1.71 -3.72
N GLY A 54 -7.40 0.57 -4.21
CA GLY A 54 -8.17 -0.34 -5.07
C GLY A 54 -9.48 -0.80 -4.44
N GLY A 55 -9.47 -1.16 -3.15
CA GLY A 55 -10.67 -1.51 -2.38
C GLY A 55 -11.69 -0.38 -2.28
N TRP A 56 -11.25 0.88 -2.14
CA TRP A 56 -12.18 2.02 -2.17
C TRP A 56 -12.87 2.20 -3.53
N PHE A 57 -12.12 1.99 -4.63
CA PHE A 57 -12.72 1.99 -5.96
C PHE A 57 -13.68 0.81 -6.12
N GLU A 58 -13.32 -0.36 -5.63
CA GLU A 58 -14.19 -1.54 -5.68
C GLU A 58 -15.51 -1.31 -4.94
N LEU A 59 -15.48 -0.83 -3.69
CA LEU A 59 -16.69 -0.48 -2.93
C LEU A 59 -17.52 0.61 -3.63
N LEU A 60 -16.88 1.61 -4.21
CA LEU A 60 -17.58 2.69 -4.90
C LEU A 60 -18.33 2.16 -6.13
N PHE A 61 -17.71 1.32 -6.95
CA PHE A 61 -18.33 0.81 -8.16
C PHE A 61 -19.36 -0.30 -7.90
N VAL A 62 -19.08 -1.20 -6.97
CA VAL A 62 -19.97 -2.32 -6.67
C VAL A 62 -21.10 -1.87 -5.74
N ASN A 63 -20.81 -1.31 -4.57
CA ASN A 63 -21.85 -0.99 -3.59
C ASN A 63 -22.64 0.27 -3.95
N THR A 64 -22.02 1.28 -4.59
CA THR A 64 -22.73 2.54 -4.92
C THR A 64 -23.33 2.51 -6.32
N PHE A 65 -22.58 2.06 -7.33
CA PHE A 65 -23.09 1.99 -8.70
C PHE A 65 -23.78 0.66 -9.05
N GLY A 66 -23.65 -0.38 -8.23
CA GLY A 66 -24.29 -1.68 -8.46
C GLY A 66 -23.70 -2.44 -9.65
N MET A 67 -22.41 -2.21 -9.95
CA MET A 67 -21.67 -2.92 -11.00
C MET A 67 -21.21 -4.30 -10.50
N PRO A 68 -20.90 -5.25 -11.40
CA PRO A 68 -20.44 -6.57 -10.99
C PRO A 68 -19.07 -6.51 -10.29
N PHE A 69 -18.77 -7.55 -9.52
CA PHE A 69 -17.49 -7.69 -8.82
C PHE A 69 -16.27 -7.48 -9.72
N ASN A 70 -15.20 -6.94 -9.15
CA ASN A 70 -13.92 -6.57 -9.74
C ASN A 70 -13.96 -5.39 -10.74
N THR A 71 -15.12 -4.80 -11.01
CA THR A 71 -15.23 -3.68 -11.95
C THR A 71 -14.49 -2.44 -11.45
N GLY A 72 -14.60 -2.14 -10.15
CA GLY A 72 -13.92 -0.97 -9.57
C GLY A 72 -12.41 -1.15 -9.57
N LEU A 73 -11.91 -2.35 -9.30
CA LEU A 73 -10.50 -2.71 -9.37
C LEU A 73 -9.94 -2.52 -10.79
N ILE A 74 -10.66 -2.96 -11.83
CA ILE A 74 -10.23 -2.77 -13.22
C ILE A 74 -10.12 -1.28 -13.57
N VAL A 75 -11.12 -0.49 -13.18
CA VAL A 75 -11.11 0.97 -13.39
C VAL A 75 -9.93 1.61 -12.67
N TYR A 76 -9.66 1.21 -11.43
CA TYR A 76 -8.53 1.68 -10.66
C TYR A 76 -7.19 1.35 -11.33
N ILE A 77 -7.00 0.13 -11.84
CA ILE A 77 -5.76 -0.27 -12.53
C ILE A 77 -5.54 0.56 -13.80
N ILE A 78 -6.58 0.75 -14.63
CA ILE A 78 -6.50 1.57 -15.84
C ILE A 78 -6.13 3.02 -15.48
N LEU A 79 -6.78 3.57 -14.46
CA LEU A 79 -6.52 4.92 -13.98
C LEU A 79 -5.09 5.07 -13.44
N LEU A 80 -4.62 4.11 -12.63
CA LEU A 80 -3.26 4.08 -12.09
C LEU A 80 -2.22 4.06 -13.23
N LEU A 81 -2.40 3.19 -14.23
CA LEU A 81 -1.52 3.13 -15.40
C LEU A 81 -1.54 4.45 -16.20
N GLY A 82 -2.73 5.02 -16.42
CA GLY A 82 -2.88 6.31 -17.10
C GLY A 82 -2.16 7.45 -16.38
N VAL A 83 -2.27 7.51 -15.05
CA VAL A 83 -1.56 8.51 -14.25
C VAL A 83 -0.06 8.27 -14.23
N LEU A 84 0.42 7.02 -14.16
CA LEU A 84 1.84 6.72 -14.24
C LEU A 84 2.44 7.17 -15.58
N VAL A 85 1.76 6.87 -16.70
CA VAL A 85 2.18 7.32 -18.04
C VAL A 85 2.19 8.84 -18.11
N TRP A 86 1.14 9.50 -17.61
CA TRP A 86 1.07 10.95 -17.56
C TRP A 86 2.19 11.57 -16.71
N ALA A 87 2.49 10.99 -15.55
CA ALA A 87 3.55 11.44 -14.65
C ALA A 87 4.94 11.26 -15.26
N ILE A 88 5.20 10.15 -15.95
CA ILE A 88 6.45 9.94 -16.70
C ILE A 88 6.57 10.97 -17.82
N TYR A 89 5.52 11.16 -18.61
CA TYR A 89 5.51 12.12 -19.72
C TYR A 89 5.78 13.55 -19.24
N GLU A 90 5.07 13.99 -18.20
CA GLU A 90 5.20 15.34 -17.65
C GLU A 90 6.56 15.55 -16.96
N SER A 91 7.08 14.53 -16.27
CA SER A 91 8.40 14.61 -15.62
C SER A 91 9.57 14.59 -16.60
N TYR A 92 9.40 13.97 -17.77
CA TYR A 92 10.40 13.96 -18.84
C TYR A 92 10.43 15.29 -19.61
N ARG A 93 9.26 15.78 -20.03
CA ARG A 93 9.14 17.01 -20.81
C ARG A 93 9.41 18.25 -19.96
N TYR A 94 8.95 18.25 -18.70
CA TYR A 94 9.15 19.29 -17.71
C TYR A 94 8.81 20.72 -18.20
N ASP A 95 7.85 20.86 -19.12
CA ASP A 95 7.38 22.15 -19.63
C ASP A 95 6.75 23.00 -18.53
N SER A 96 5.98 22.37 -17.64
CA SER A 96 5.34 23.04 -16.51
C SER A 96 5.68 22.35 -15.19
N PRO A 97 6.47 22.98 -14.31
CA PRO A 97 6.82 22.38 -13.02
C PRO A 97 5.59 22.14 -12.14
N LYS A 98 4.53 22.96 -12.28
CA LYS A 98 3.29 22.78 -11.54
C LYS A 98 2.56 21.50 -11.95
N ARG A 99 2.48 21.22 -13.26
CA ARG A 99 1.84 19.99 -13.77
C ARG A 99 2.62 18.74 -13.36
N ALA A 100 3.95 18.79 -13.45
CA ALA A 100 4.81 17.68 -12.99
C ALA A 100 4.62 17.38 -11.49
N ASN A 101 4.54 18.43 -10.66
CA ASN A 101 4.29 18.28 -9.22
C ASN A 101 2.91 17.67 -8.94
N VAL A 102 1.86 18.12 -9.66
CA VAL A 102 0.51 17.55 -9.53
C VAL A 102 0.50 16.09 -9.96
N ALA A 103 1.09 15.75 -11.11
CA ALA A 103 1.14 14.38 -11.59
C ALA A 103 1.87 13.45 -10.60
N PHE A 104 2.95 13.94 -9.98
CA PHE A 104 3.66 13.22 -8.93
C PHE A 104 2.80 13.02 -7.67
N LEU A 105 2.08 14.04 -7.21
CA LEU A 105 1.19 13.93 -6.05
C LEU A 105 0.02 12.97 -6.29
N VAL A 106 -0.59 13.03 -7.47
CA VAL A 106 -1.67 12.11 -7.86
C VAL A 106 -1.15 10.68 -7.92
N THR A 107 0.07 10.47 -8.43
CA THR A 107 0.73 9.16 -8.42
C THR A 107 0.92 8.64 -6.99
N ILE A 108 1.44 9.45 -6.07
CA ILE A 108 1.60 9.06 -4.66
C ILE A 108 0.25 8.74 -4.00
N ALA A 109 -0.77 9.55 -4.28
CA ALA A 109 -2.11 9.34 -3.74
C ALA A 109 -2.71 8.01 -4.23
N LEU A 110 -2.60 7.71 -5.53
CA LEU A 110 -3.14 6.47 -6.11
C LEU A 110 -2.37 5.23 -5.68
N LEU A 111 -1.06 5.33 -5.48
CA LEU A 111 -0.27 4.23 -4.88
C LEU A 111 -0.62 3.99 -3.41
N GLY A 112 -1.38 4.89 -2.79
CA GLY A 112 -1.88 4.73 -1.42
C GLY A 112 -0.83 4.81 -0.32
N ILE A 113 0.42 5.17 -0.63
CA ILE A 113 1.51 5.41 0.34
C ILE A 113 1.05 6.28 1.54
N PRO A 114 0.25 7.34 1.36
CA PRO A 114 -0.17 8.20 2.46
C PRO A 114 -1.24 7.58 3.37
N PHE A 115 -2.01 6.60 2.89
CA PHE A 115 -3.23 6.15 3.56
C PHE A 115 -2.99 4.99 4.54
N PHE A 116 -2.02 5.14 5.43
CA PHE A 116 -1.73 4.13 6.45
C PHE A 116 -2.80 4.09 7.56
N GLY A 117 -3.11 2.89 8.06
CA GLY A 117 -4.09 2.65 9.14
C GLY A 117 -5.54 2.46 8.65
N HIS A 118 -6.51 2.48 9.58
CA HIS A 118 -7.91 2.17 9.28
C HIS A 118 -8.87 3.36 9.50
N GLY A 119 -9.99 3.34 8.79
CA GLY A 119 -11.08 4.32 8.92
C GLY A 119 -10.70 5.76 8.56
N THR A 120 -11.48 6.71 9.05
CA THR A 120 -11.35 8.15 8.75
C THR A 120 -9.99 8.74 9.14
N LYS A 121 -9.35 8.19 10.18
CA LYS A 121 -8.01 8.61 10.61
C LYS A 121 -6.99 8.45 9.47
N SER A 122 -7.07 7.37 8.71
CA SER A 122 -6.15 7.11 7.59
C SER A 122 -6.28 8.13 6.47
N ILE A 123 -7.49 8.61 6.20
CA ILE A 123 -7.74 9.65 5.19
C ILE A 123 -7.14 10.98 5.64
N VAL A 124 -7.34 11.34 6.91
CA VAL A 124 -6.79 12.58 7.48
C VAL A 124 -5.25 12.55 7.46
N PHE A 125 -4.63 11.47 7.91
CA PHE A 125 -3.17 11.31 7.82
C PHE A 125 -2.68 11.36 6.38
N GLY A 126 -3.39 10.73 5.45
CA GLY A 126 -3.04 10.76 4.04
C GLY A 126 -3.10 12.15 3.42
N ILE A 127 -4.12 12.95 3.75
CA ILE A 127 -4.25 14.35 3.30
C ILE A 127 -3.11 15.20 3.87
N ILE A 128 -2.79 15.06 5.16
CA ILE A 128 -1.70 15.79 5.80
C ILE A 128 -0.36 15.44 5.14
N PHE A 129 -0.12 14.16 4.88
CA PHE A 129 1.08 13.70 4.21
C PHE A 129 1.19 14.23 2.77
N LEU A 130 0.11 14.17 1.98
CA LEU A 130 0.07 14.73 0.63
C LEU A 130 0.26 16.25 0.64
N ALA A 131 -0.30 16.96 1.62
CA ALA A 131 -0.11 18.39 1.79
C ALA A 131 1.35 18.72 2.12
N LEU A 132 2.01 17.91 2.97
CA LEU A 132 3.42 18.06 3.31
C LEU A 132 4.32 17.80 2.10
N VAL A 133 4.07 16.73 1.35
CA VAL A 133 4.79 16.44 0.09
C VAL A 133 4.57 17.56 -0.91
N GLY A 134 3.33 18.05 -1.06
CA GLY A 134 3.01 19.18 -1.92
C GLY A 134 3.76 20.45 -1.51
N ALA A 135 3.72 20.82 -0.24
CA ALA A 135 4.44 21.97 0.29
C ALA A 135 5.96 21.90 0.03
N CYS A 136 6.54 20.69 0.07
CA CYS A 136 7.93 20.46 -0.31
C CYS A 136 8.16 20.69 -1.82
N LEU A 137 7.29 20.16 -2.68
CA LEU A 137 7.39 20.31 -4.14
C LEU A 137 7.20 21.77 -4.61
N TRP A 138 6.32 22.52 -3.94
CA TRP A 138 6.12 23.96 -4.22
C TRP A 138 7.12 24.87 -3.51
N GLY A 139 8.07 24.31 -2.75
CA GLY A 139 9.17 25.07 -2.15
C GLY A 139 8.76 25.97 -0.98
N VAL A 140 7.64 25.65 -0.31
CA VAL A 140 7.13 26.42 0.84
C VAL A 140 8.15 26.46 1.99
N PHE A 141 8.92 25.38 2.18
CA PHE A 141 9.99 25.28 3.18
C PHE A 141 11.36 25.80 2.71
N GLY A 142 11.41 26.51 1.58
CA GLY A 142 12.60 27.17 1.05
C GLY A 142 13.22 26.47 -0.18
N LYS A 143 13.93 27.25 -1.01
CA LYS A 143 14.50 26.80 -2.29
C LYS A 143 15.53 25.66 -2.18
N ARG A 144 16.10 25.41 -0.99
CA ARG A 144 17.08 24.34 -0.76
C ARG A 144 16.46 22.94 -0.74
N LEU A 145 15.16 22.82 -0.46
CA LEU A 145 14.42 21.55 -0.46
C LEU A 145 13.69 21.28 -1.79
N MET A 146 13.84 22.15 -2.79
CA MET A 146 13.21 21.95 -4.10
C MET A 146 13.76 20.69 -4.76
N VAL A 147 12.84 19.77 -5.05
CA VAL A 147 13.14 18.53 -5.75
C VAL A 147 13.56 18.86 -7.18
N SER A 148 14.70 18.35 -7.61
CA SER A 148 15.15 18.50 -8.99
C SER A 148 14.25 17.71 -9.94
N ALA A 149 14.03 18.20 -11.16
CA ALA A 149 13.33 17.47 -12.21
C ALA A 149 13.89 16.05 -12.39
N ARG A 150 15.22 15.89 -12.29
CA ARG A 150 15.90 14.58 -12.41
C ARG A 150 15.54 13.63 -11.28
N THR A 151 15.42 14.14 -10.05
CA THR A 151 15.05 13.32 -8.89
C THR A 151 13.58 12.92 -8.93
N LEU A 152 12.71 13.80 -9.45
CA LEU A 152 11.28 13.51 -9.63
C LEU A 152 11.04 12.48 -10.73
N ASN A 153 11.72 12.60 -11.87
CA ASN A 153 11.63 11.58 -12.92
C ASN A 153 12.18 10.23 -12.44
N THR A 154 13.37 10.22 -11.81
CA THR A 154 13.95 8.98 -11.27
C THR A 154 13.02 8.33 -10.23
N SER A 155 12.38 9.10 -9.35
CA SER A 155 11.46 8.53 -8.36
C SER A 155 10.20 7.93 -9.00
N ILE A 156 9.62 8.59 -10.01
CA ILE A 156 8.47 8.06 -10.76
C ILE A 156 8.84 6.76 -11.48
N LEU A 157 10.02 6.71 -12.12
CA LEU A 157 10.50 5.50 -12.79
C LEU A 157 10.70 4.35 -11.80
N CYS A 158 11.28 4.62 -10.63
CA CYS A 158 11.40 3.62 -9.57
C CYS A 158 10.02 3.12 -9.10
N LEU A 159 9.06 4.03 -8.87
CA LEU A 159 7.69 3.67 -8.50
C LEU A 159 7.01 2.82 -9.58
N THR A 160 7.19 3.18 -10.85
CA THR A 160 6.64 2.45 -11.98
C THR A 160 7.21 1.03 -12.05
N MET A 161 8.54 0.88 -11.91
CA MET A 161 9.18 -0.43 -11.89
C MET A 161 8.71 -1.28 -10.70
N MET A 162 8.42 -0.67 -9.55
CA MET A 162 7.79 -1.37 -8.43
C MET A 162 6.39 -1.86 -8.80
N VAL A 163 5.54 -1.02 -9.38
CA VAL A 163 4.18 -1.41 -9.81
C VAL A 163 4.22 -2.56 -10.83
N VAL A 164 5.12 -2.49 -11.82
CA VAL A 164 5.35 -3.58 -12.78
C VAL A 164 5.81 -4.86 -12.07
N GLY A 165 6.66 -4.76 -11.05
CA GLY A 165 7.02 -5.91 -10.22
C GLY A 165 5.82 -6.49 -9.46
N TYR A 166 4.96 -5.64 -8.91
CA TYR A 166 3.76 -6.07 -8.17
C TYR A 166 2.67 -6.64 -9.08
N SER A 167 2.64 -6.31 -10.37
CA SER A 167 1.66 -6.90 -11.29
C SER A 167 1.80 -8.42 -11.41
N SER A 168 2.93 -9.02 -11.02
CA SER A 168 3.06 -10.48 -10.95
C SER A 168 2.07 -11.13 -9.97
N TYR A 169 1.61 -10.39 -8.95
CA TYR A 169 0.62 -10.88 -7.99
C TYR A 169 -0.77 -11.07 -8.61
N ALA A 170 -1.04 -10.45 -9.78
CA ALA A 170 -2.30 -10.68 -10.51
C ALA A 170 -2.51 -12.15 -10.87
N VAL A 171 -1.42 -12.91 -11.09
CA VAL A 171 -1.49 -14.36 -11.34
C VAL A 171 -2.14 -15.10 -10.16
N ILE A 172 -1.95 -14.64 -8.92
CA ILE A 172 -2.55 -15.25 -7.74
C ILE A 172 -4.08 -15.10 -7.80
N VAL A 173 -4.56 -13.89 -8.08
CA VAL A 173 -5.99 -13.59 -8.19
C VAL A 173 -6.63 -14.35 -9.33
N ILE A 174 -6.01 -14.34 -10.52
CA ILE A 174 -6.51 -15.07 -11.70
C ILE A 174 -6.56 -16.58 -11.43
N ARG A 175 -5.56 -17.12 -10.74
CA ARG A 175 -5.53 -18.54 -10.39
C ARG A 175 -6.60 -18.90 -9.36
N SER A 176 -6.79 -18.08 -8.33
CA SER A 176 -7.81 -18.32 -7.31
C SER A 176 -9.22 -18.21 -7.90
N SER A 177 -9.50 -17.24 -8.78
CA SER A 177 -10.83 -17.12 -9.41
C SER A 177 -11.21 -18.29 -10.33
N ALA A 178 -10.23 -19.07 -10.81
CA ALA A 178 -10.48 -20.32 -11.54
C ALA A 178 -10.94 -21.46 -10.62
N ASN A 179 -11.07 -21.23 -9.31
CA ASN A 179 -11.52 -22.16 -8.28
C ASN A 179 -10.82 -23.54 -8.35
N PRO A 180 -9.48 -23.59 -8.29
CA PRO A 180 -8.76 -24.85 -8.28
C PRO A 180 -9.09 -25.66 -7.02
N PRO A 181 -8.99 -27.01 -7.06
CA PRO A 181 -9.26 -27.87 -5.89
C PRO A 181 -8.41 -27.56 -4.64
N MET A 182 -7.29 -26.86 -4.84
CA MET A 182 -6.43 -26.33 -3.80
C MET A 182 -6.35 -24.81 -3.95
N ASP A 183 -7.16 -24.10 -3.16
CA ASP A 183 -7.14 -22.64 -3.09
C ASP A 183 -7.07 -22.19 -1.63
N GLN A 184 -5.90 -21.74 -1.20
CA GLN A 184 -5.70 -21.30 0.18
C GLN A 184 -6.15 -19.85 0.29
N ASN A 185 -7.14 -19.63 1.15
CA ASN A 185 -7.61 -18.30 1.56
C ASN A 185 -8.37 -17.53 0.47
N SER A 186 -8.64 -18.20 -0.66
CA SER A 186 -9.42 -17.72 -1.80
C SER A 186 -9.21 -16.23 -2.12
N PRO A 187 -7.98 -15.80 -2.47
CA PRO A 187 -7.67 -14.41 -2.83
C PRO A 187 -8.24 -14.07 -4.23
N GLU A 188 -9.56 -14.03 -4.36
CA GLU A 188 -10.27 -13.81 -5.62
C GLU A 188 -10.60 -12.34 -5.89
N ASP A 189 -10.53 -11.49 -4.87
CA ASP A 189 -10.86 -10.07 -4.92
C ASP A 189 -9.79 -9.24 -4.20
N ILE A 190 -9.92 -7.91 -4.28
CA ILE A 190 -8.93 -7.00 -3.74
C ILE A 190 -8.84 -7.05 -2.21
N PHE A 191 -9.92 -7.37 -1.49
CA PHE A 191 -9.92 -7.43 -0.02
C PHE A 191 -9.26 -8.72 0.46
N THR A 192 -9.68 -9.86 -0.08
CA THR A 192 -9.07 -11.17 0.22
C THR A 192 -7.59 -11.24 -0.21
N LEU A 193 -7.22 -10.56 -1.30
CA LEU A 193 -5.81 -10.38 -1.68
C LEU A 193 -5.04 -9.54 -0.63
N GLY A 194 -5.67 -8.52 -0.07
CA GLY A 194 -5.11 -7.72 1.02
C GLY A 194 -4.76 -8.58 2.24
N ASP A 195 -5.71 -9.40 2.67
CA ASP A 195 -5.54 -10.30 3.81
C ASP A 195 -4.44 -11.35 3.54
N TYR A 196 -4.41 -11.87 2.30
CA TYR A 196 -3.38 -12.79 1.84
C TYR A 196 -1.98 -12.17 1.88
N LEU A 197 -1.82 -10.96 1.35
CA LEU A 197 -0.54 -10.23 1.36
C LEU A 197 -0.14 -9.77 2.76
N GLY A 198 -1.12 -9.41 3.58
CA GLY A 198 -0.96 -8.97 4.97
C GLY A 198 -0.64 -10.11 5.94
N ARG A 199 -0.83 -11.37 5.52
CA ARG A 199 -0.58 -12.57 6.34
C ARG A 199 -1.42 -12.58 7.62
N GLU A 200 -2.62 -12.00 7.61
CA GLU A 200 -3.47 -11.85 8.81
C GLU A 200 -3.80 -13.20 9.48
N GLN A 201 -3.81 -14.25 8.69
CA GLN A 201 -4.10 -15.62 9.08
C GLN A 201 -3.06 -16.24 10.02
N TYR A 202 -1.85 -15.70 10.04
CA TYR A 202 -0.78 -16.18 10.92
C TYR A 202 -0.82 -15.51 12.30
N GLY A 203 -1.80 -14.62 12.54
CA GLY A 203 -1.96 -13.91 13.80
C GLY A 203 -0.92 -12.80 14.00
N GLN A 204 -0.83 -12.30 15.23
CA GLN A 204 0.09 -11.22 15.57
C GLN A 204 1.51 -11.76 15.78
N THR A 205 2.51 -11.01 15.29
CA THR A 205 3.93 -11.26 15.55
C THR A 205 4.49 -10.23 16.55
N PRO A 206 4.29 -10.42 17.86
CA PRO A 206 4.80 -9.51 18.88
C PRO A 206 6.33 -9.48 18.87
N LEU A 207 6.93 -8.28 18.80
CA LEU A 207 8.40 -8.12 18.72
C LEU A 207 9.13 -8.28 20.06
N PHE A 208 8.50 -7.84 21.16
CA PHE A 208 9.13 -7.84 22.48
C PHE A 208 8.36 -8.69 23.49
N TYR A 209 7.03 -8.49 23.56
CA TYR A 209 6.15 -9.21 24.47
C TYR A 209 4.84 -9.54 23.77
N GLY A 210 4.33 -10.75 23.98
CA GLY A 210 3.03 -11.15 23.50
C GLY A 210 2.66 -12.56 23.95
N PRO A 211 1.54 -13.10 23.43
CA PRO A 211 1.01 -14.37 23.89
C PRO A 211 1.97 -15.53 23.55
N ALA A 212 2.20 -16.40 24.53
CA ALA A 212 2.78 -17.72 24.31
C ALA A 212 1.68 -18.69 23.83
N TYR A 213 2.09 -19.84 23.28
CA TYR A 213 1.14 -20.86 22.79
C TYR A 213 0.09 -21.30 23.84
N ASN A 214 0.44 -21.23 25.13
CA ASN A 214 -0.44 -21.57 26.25
C ASN A 214 -1.06 -20.36 26.97
N SER A 215 -1.00 -19.17 26.38
CA SER A 215 -1.63 -17.97 26.93
C SER A 215 -3.14 -18.15 26.99
N LYS A 216 -3.73 -17.89 28.16
CA LYS A 216 -5.18 -17.94 28.35
C LYS A 216 -5.82 -16.65 27.84
N VAL A 217 -6.95 -16.79 27.16
CA VAL A 217 -7.76 -15.64 26.74
C VAL A 217 -8.28 -14.93 27.99
N ALA A 218 -8.19 -13.60 28.01
CA ALA A 218 -8.80 -12.80 29.08
C ALA A 218 -10.32 -12.94 28.97
N LEU A 219 -10.97 -13.34 30.06
CA LEU A 219 -12.42 -13.52 30.12
C LEU A 219 -13.04 -12.40 30.96
N LYS A 220 -14.15 -11.84 30.49
CA LYS A 220 -15.00 -10.90 31.23
C LYS A 220 -16.31 -11.60 31.59
N ILE A 221 -16.80 -11.37 32.80
CA ILE A 221 -18.07 -11.92 33.25
C ILE A 221 -19.19 -10.99 32.79
N GLU A 222 -20.08 -11.50 31.93
CA GLU A 222 -21.31 -10.81 31.52
C GLU A 222 -22.51 -11.67 31.92
N GLY A 223 -23.19 -11.27 33.00
CA GLY A 223 -24.28 -12.04 33.60
C GLY A 223 -23.79 -13.35 34.20
N GLN A 224 -24.32 -14.48 33.72
CA GLN A 224 -23.90 -15.84 34.13
C GLN A 224 -22.85 -16.46 33.20
N TYR A 225 -22.36 -15.74 32.18
CA TYR A 225 -21.43 -16.26 31.19
C TYR A 225 -20.07 -15.57 31.26
N CYS A 226 -19.01 -16.32 30.95
CA CYS A 226 -17.68 -15.80 30.71
C CYS A 226 -17.49 -15.60 29.21
N VAL A 227 -17.34 -14.35 28.76
CA VAL A 227 -17.08 -14.01 27.36
C VAL A 227 -15.63 -13.59 27.18
N PRO A 228 -14.96 -13.96 26.07
CA PRO A 228 -13.62 -13.49 25.79
C PRO A 228 -13.62 -11.98 25.57
N VAL A 229 -12.65 -11.28 26.16
CA VAL A 229 -12.41 -9.88 25.85
C VAL A 229 -11.94 -9.81 24.40
N SER A 230 -12.75 -9.20 23.55
CA SER A 230 -12.43 -8.92 22.15
C SER A 230 -12.28 -7.42 21.97
N GLU A 231 -11.32 -7.03 21.13
CA GLU A 231 -11.23 -5.66 20.61
C GLU A 231 -11.80 -5.68 19.18
N GLU A 232 -12.66 -4.72 18.86
CA GLU A 232 -13.16 -4.56 17.49
C GLU A 232 -12.00 -4.23 16.56
N GLY A 233 -11.78 -5.11 15.58
CA GLY A 233 -10.76 -4.96 14.55
C GLY A 233 -11.17 -4.00 13.44
N ALA A 234 -10.35 -3.93 12.40
CA ALA A 234 -10.71 -3.24 11.18
C ALA A 234 -11.93 -3.92 10.51
N PRO A 235 -12.79 -3.17 9.80
CA PRO A 235 -13.84 -3.79 8.99
C PRO A 235 -13.19 -4.66 7.91
N VAL A 236 -13.62 -5.91 7.86
CA VAL A 236 -13.24 -6.88 6.82
C VAL A 236 -14.39 -6.91 5.83
N TYR A 237 -14.08 -6.63 4.55
CA TYR A 237 -15.07 -6.67 3.49
C TYR A 237 -15.04 -8.03 2.81
N GLN A 238 -16.21 -8.66 2.68
CA GLN A 238 -16.34 -9.93 1.98
C GLN A 238 -17.45 -9.82 0.93
N ARG A 239 -17.39 -10.69 -0.08
CA ARG A 239 -18.46 -10.75 -1.09
C ARG A 239 -19.72 -11.25 -0.41
N LYS A 240 -20.81 -10.50 -0.53
CA LYS A 240 -22.12 -10.93 -0.06
C LYS A 240 -22.60 -12.11 -0.91
N GLU A 241 -22.98 -13.20 -0.28
CA GLU A 241 -23.66 -14.30 -0.96
C GLU A 241 -25.05 -13.85 -1.41
N LYS A 242 -25.39 -14.10 -2.67
CA LYS A 242 -26.70 -13.71 -3.21
C LYS A 242 -27.80 -14.58 -2.65
N GLU A 243 -28.85 -13.96 -2.14
CA GLU A 243 -30.08 -14.64 -1.72
C GLU A 243 -30.99 -14.94 -2.92
N SER A 244 -30.85 -14.18 -4.02
CA SER A 244 -31.63 -14.37 -5.25
C SER A 244 -30.82 -14.10 -6.52
N ALA A 245 -31.23 -14.70 -7.64
CA ALA A 245 -30.53 -14.56 -8.93
C ALA A 245 -30.51 -13.10 -9.45
N ASP A 246 -31.52 -12.30 -9.06
CA ASP A 246 -31.66 -10.89 -9.47
C ASP A 246 -30.94 -9.91 -8.53
N GLU A 247 -30.37 -10.41 -7.42
CA GLU A 247 -29.64 -9.57 -6.49
C GLU A 247 -28.33 -9.08 -7.12
N LYS A 248 -28.08 -7.77 -6.96
CA LYS A 248 -26.85 -7.14 -7.43
C LYS A 248 -25.67 -7.57 -6.55
N ASP A 249 -24.50 -7.65 -7.17
CA ASP A 249 -23.25 -7.90 -6.46
C ASP A 249 -23.01 -6.79 -5.43
N SER A 250 -22.63 -7.16 -4.21
CA SER A 250 -22.29 -6.22 -3.14
C SER A 250 -21.24 -6.82 -2.20
N TYR A 251 -20.44 -5.95 -1.59
CA TYR A 251 -19.57 -6.31 -0.47
C TYR A 251 -20.24 -5.92 0.85
N GLU A 252 -20.10 -6.76 1.87
CA GLU A 252 -20.55 -6.54 3.25
C GLU A 252 -19.40 -6.56 4.25
#